data_AF-A0A2B0L2P1-F1
#
_entry.id   AF-A0A2B0L2P1-F1
#
_cell.length_a   1.000
_cell.length_b   1.000
_cell.length_c   1.000
_cell.angle_alpha   90.00
_cell.angle_beta   90.00
_cell.angle_gamma   90.00
#
_symmetry.space_group_name_H-M   'P 1'
#
loop_
_entity.id
_entity.type
_entity.pdbx_description
1 polymer ?
#
loop_
_entity_poly.entity_id
_entity_poly.type
_entity_poly.pdbx_seq_one_letter_code
_entity_poly.pdbx_strand_id
1 'polypeptide(L)'
;MNTMKGFLIIKRFLTGDPSVAMKNPYVHHILFKKGLGQKQQELVREGQGILRRNGVDPIIGEENLVWAPNAVVGQHSLDALEIVVKRLRDVEAEDGDLDDIVDALKELGGLASRR
;
A
#
# COMPACT_ATOMS: atom_id res chain seq x y z
N MET A 1 -24.99 -5.05 8.36
CA MET A 1 -23.79 -4.30 8.77
C MET A 1 -23.02 -3.88 7.53
N ASN A 2 -22.89 -2.58 7.28
CA ASN A 2 -22.23 -2.05 6.08
C ASN A 2 -20.70 -2.21 6.24
N THR A 3 -20.15 -3.28 5.66
CA THR A 3 -18.76 -3.76 5.82
C THR A 3 -17.69 -2.71 5.49
N MET A 4 -18.02 -1.68 4.70
CA MET A 4 -17.09 -0.59 4.38
C MET A 4 -16.85 0.39 5.54
N LYS A 5 -17.83 0.64 6.41
CA LYS A 5 -17.65 1.55 7.57
C LYS A 5 -16.75 0.94 8.65
N GLY A 6 -16.86 -0.37 8.89
CA GLY A 6 -16.00 -1.07 9.85
C GLY A 6 -14.53 -1.11 9.45
N PHE A 7 -14.26 -1.27 8.14
CA PHE A 7 -12.89 -1.35 7.62
C PHE A 7 -12.14 0.00 7.70
N LEU A 8 -12.84 1.12 7.51
CA LEU A 8 -12.24 2.46 7.63
C LEU A 8 -11.84 2.78 9.08
N ILE A 9 -12.65 2.33 10.06
CA ILE A 9 -12.36 2.51 11.49
C ILE A 9 -11.09 1.73 11.88
N ILE A 10 -10.95 0.48 11.43
CA ILE A 10 -9.77 -0.34 11.69
C ILE A 10 -8.52 0.32 11.10
N LYS A 11 -8.58 0.78 9.85
CA LYS A 11 -7.45 1.44 9.20
C LYS A 11 -6.94 2.67 9.95
N ARG A 12 -7.85 3.50 10.45
CA ARG A 12 -7.48 4.70 11.24
C ARG A 12 -6.89 4.33 12.60
N PHE A 13 -7.39 3.27 13.23
CA PHE A 13 -6.80 2.76 14.47
C PHE A 13 -5.35 2.29 14.26
N LEU A 14 -5.07 1.63 13.14
CA LEU A 14 -3.74 1.10 12.82
C LEU A 14 -2.73 2.17 12.37
N THR A 15 -3.18 3.27 11.77
CA THR A 15 -2.28 4.28 11.16
C THR A 15 -2.17 5.58 11.95
N GLY A 16 -2.86 5.69 13.09
CA GLY A 16 -2.93 6.93 13.85
C GLY A 16 -3.65 8.07 13.09
N ASP A 17 -3.40 9.31 13.50
CA ASP A 17 -3.97 10.48 12.85
C ASP A 17 -3.08 11.00 11.70
N PRO A 18 -3.67 11.49 10.60
CA PRO A 18 -2.91 12.10 9.51
C PRO A 18 -2.27 13.42 9.95
N SER A 19 -1.27 13.88 9.20
CA SER A 19 -0.74 15.24 9.35
C SER A 19 -1.85 16.28 9.22
N VAL A 20 -1.87 17.26 10.13
CA VAL A 20 -2.85 18.38 10.12
C VAL A 20 -2.78 19.22 8.84
N ALA A 21 -1.65 19.18 8.13
CA ALA A 21 -1.46 19.88 6.86
C ALA A 21 -1.97 19.07 5.65
N MET A 22 -2.29 17.78 5.82
CA MET A 22 -2.70 16.90 4.72
C MET A 22 -4.12 17.26 4.26
N LYS A 23 -4.24 17.67 2.99
CA LYS A 23 -5.55 17.97 2.38
C LYS A 23 -6.26 16.67 2.02
N ASN A 24 -7.53 16.56 2.38
CA ASN A 24 -8.39 15.40 2.06
C ASN A 24 -7.72 14.04 2.39
N PRO A 25 -7.31 13.80 3.65
CA PRO A 25 -6.53 12.64 4.03
C PRO A 25 -7.36 11.35 3.93
N TYR A 26 -6.75 10.28 3.41
CA TYR A 26 -7.33 8.95 3.39
C TYR A 26 -6.26 7.89 3.60
N VAL A 27 -6.64 6.74 4.19
CA VAL A 27 -5.73 5.62 4.37
C VAL A 27 -5.71 4.76 3.11
N HIS A 28 -4.63 4.90 2.34
CA HIS A 28 -4.36 4.11 1.15
C HIS A 28 -3.66 2.81 1.51
N HIS A 29 -3.82 1.83 0.62
CA HIS A 29 -2.90 0.70 0.58
C HIS A 29 -1.75 1.06 -0.36
N ILE A 30 -0.51 0.87 0.07
CA ILE A 30 0.68 1.18 -0.73
C ILE A 30 0.72 0.26 -1.95
N LEU A 31 0.72 -1.06 -1.72
CA LEU A 31 0.32 -2.05 -2.71
C LEU A 31 -1.20 -2.17 -2.75
N PHE A 32 -1.81 -2.08 -3.93
CA PHE A 32 -3.26 -2.04 -4.05
C PHE A 32 -3.95 -3.32 -3.53
N LYS A 33 -5.16 -3.13 -2.98
CA LYS A 33 -6.01 -4.22 -2.48
C LYS A 33 -6.61 -5.10 -3.59
N LYS A 34 -7.02 -4.53 -4.72
CA LYS A 34 -7.80 -5.25 -5.75
C LYS A 34 -7.31 -5.01 -7.19
N GLY A 35 -6.89 -3.80 -7.55
CA GLY A 35 -6.54 -3.43 -8.93
C GLY A 35 -7.77 -3.36 -9.86
N LEU A 36 -7.64 -2.62 -10.96
CA LEU A 36 -8.63 -2.43 -12.01
C LEU A 36 -8.22 -3.16 -13.30
N GLY A 37 -9.10 -4.02 -13.80
CA GLY A 37 -8.84 -4.84 -14.99
C GLY A 37 -7.79 -5.94 -14.74
N GLN A 38 -7.58 -6.78 -15.76
CA GLN A 38 -6.77 -7.97 -15.62
C GLN A 38 -5.30 -7.67 -15.27
N LYS A 39 -4.67 -6.72 -15.97
CA LYS A 39 -3.25 -6.38 -15.79
C LYS A 39 -2.92 -5.93 -14.36
N GLN A 40 -3.71 -4.99 -13.81
CA GLN A 40 -3.48 -4.56 -12.43
C GLN A 40 -3.80 -5.68 -11.44
N GLN A 41 -4.81 -6.50 -11.69
CA GLN A 41 -5.14 -7.62 -10.81
C GLN A 41 -4.03 -8.68 -10.75
N GLU A 42 -3.34 -8.94 -11.87
CA GLU A 42 -2.17 -9.84 -11.91
C GLU A 42 -1.03 -9.29 -11.06
N LEU A 43 -0.67 -8.02 -11.25
CA LEU A 43 0.36 -7.35 -10.44
C LEU A 43 -0.02 -7.26 -8.96
N VAL A 44 -1.28 -7.00 -8.64
CA VAL A 44 -1.77 -7.03 -7.25
C VAL A 44 -1.61 -8.41 -6.65
N ARG A 45 -2.02 -9.47 -7.36
CA ARG A 45 -1.88 -10.85 -6.87
C ARG A 45 -0.42 -11.18 -6.59
N GLU A 46 0.47 -10.78 -7.49
CA GLU A 46 1.90 -10.99 -7.35
C GLU A 46 2.47 -10.26 -6.14
N GLY A 47 2.30 -8.93 -6.05
CA GLY A 47 2.79 -8.15 -4.93
C GLY A 47 2.24 -8.64 -3.59
N GLN A 48 0.97 -9.07 -3.55
CA GLN A 48 0.39 -9.63 -2.34
C GLN A 48 0.98 -11.00 -2.00
N GLY A 49 1.45 -11.74 -2.99
CA GLY A 49 2.23 -12.96 -2.78
C GLY A 49 3.57 -12.65 -2.10
N ILE A 50 4.28 -11.62 -2.57
CA ILE A 50 5.55 -11.14 -1.99
C ILE A 50 5.35 -10.75 -0.53
N LEU A 51 4.36 -9.89 -0.24
CA LEU A 51 4.07 -9.45 1.12
C LEU A 51 3.77 -10.62 2.06
N ARG A 52 2.93 -11.59 1.63
CA ARG A 52 2.58 -12.75 2.46
C ARG A 52 3.78 -13.66 2.74
N ARG A 53 4.67 -13.88 1.77
CA ARG A 53 5.88 -14.68 1.98
C ARG A 53 6.80 -14.07 3.03
N ASN A 54 6.80 -12.74 3.12
CA ASN A 54 7.58 -11.97 4.09
C ASN A 54 6.81 -11.68 5.38
N GLY A 55 5.63 -12.28 5.60
CA GLY A 55 4.87 -12.13 6.85
C GLY A 55 4.01 -10.87 6.96
N VAL A 56 3.90 -10.06 5.90
CA VAL A 56 3.06 -8.86 5.87
C VAL A 56 1.66 -9.18 5.34
N ASP A 57 0.61 -8.83 6.09
CA ASP A 57 -0.76 -8.93 5.61
C ASP A 57 -1.06 -7.78 4.62
N PRO A 58 -1.36 -8.06 3.33
CA PRO A 58 -1.53 -7.02 2.34
C PRO A 58 -2.79 -6.16 2.52
N ILE A 59 -3.75 -6.62 3.34
CA ILE A 59 -5.06 -5.99 3.52
C ILE A 59 -5.13 -5.19 4.80
N ILE A 60 -4.60 -5.72 5.90
CA ILE A 60 -4.67 -5.12 7.24
C ILE A 60 -3.31 -4.91 7.91
N GLY A 61 -2.20 -5.35 7.32
CA GLY A 61 -0.86 -5.04 7.82
C GLY A 61 -0.62 -3.54 7.73
N GLU A 62 -0.29 -2.93 8.87
CA GLU A 62 -0.07 -1.48 8.98
C GLU A 62 1.08 -1.00 8.11
N GLU A 63 2.04 -1.89 7.82
CA GLU A 63 3.20 -1.66 6.98
C GLU A 63 2.79 -1.35 5.53
N ASN A 64 1.66 -1.90 5.06
CA ASN A 64 1.11 -1.63 3.74
C ASN A 64 0.05 -0.51 3.75
N LEU A 65 -0.10 0.23 4.85
CA LEU A 65 -1.07 1.31 4.97
C LEU A 65 -0.37 2.65 5.12
N VAL A 66 -0.89 3.67 4.43
CA VAL A 66 -0.33 5.02 4.52
C VAL A 66 -1.41 6.09 4.43
N TRP A 67 -1.23 7.16 5.19
CA TRP A 67 -1.99 8.40 4.98
C TRP A 67 -1.47 9.12 3.75
N ALA A 68 -2.36 9.37 2.78
CA ALA A 68 -2.05 10.20 1.63
C ALA A 68 -3.26 11.05 1.23
N PRO A 69 -3.05 12.16 0.49
CA PRO A 69 -4.13 12.92 -0.09
C PRO A 69 -4.96 12.07 -1.04
N ASN A 70 -6.28 12.12 -0.86
CA ASN A 70 -7.23 11.35 -1.66
C ASN A 70 -7.62 12.10 -2.95
N ALA A 71 -8.11 11.34 -3.93
CA ALA A 71 -8.51 11.82 -5.25
C ALA A 71 -7.38 12.44 -6.10
N VAL A 72 -6.12 12.09 -5.81
CA VAL A 72 -4.97 12.48 -6.63
C VAL A 72 -4.90 11.60 -7.88
N VAL A 73 -4.87 12.24 -9.05
CA VAL A 73 -4.75 11.56 -10.35
C VAL A 73 -3.44 10.77 -10.40
N GLY A 74 -3.52 9.52 -10.85
CA GLY A 74 -2.35 8.65 -11.03
C GLY A 74 -1.91 7.86 -9.80
N GLN A 75 -2.48 8.06 -8.60
CA GLN A 75 -2.16 7.21 -7.43
C GLN A 75 -2.66 5.75 -7.58
N HIS A 76 -3.67 5.52 -8.42
CA HIS A 76 -4.21 4.18 -8.69
C HIS A 76 -3.94 3.71 -10.14
N SER A 77 -2.91 4.29 -10.80
CA SER A 77 -2.54 3.91 -12.16
C SER A 77 -1.81 2.57 -12.22
N LEU A 78 -1.72 2.01 -13.42
CA LEU A 78 -0.89 0.82 -13.67
C LEU A 78 0.59 1.11 -13.35
N ASP A 79 1.12 2.22 -13.85
CA ASP A 79 2.51 2.63 -13.62
C ASP A 79 2.87 2.74 -12.13
N ALA A 80 1.96 3.29 -11.31
CA ALA A 80 2.15 3.38 -9.87
C ALA A 80 2.24 1.98 -9.24
N LEU A 81 1.40 1.05 -9.68
CA LEU A 81 1.43 -0.33 -9.21
C LEU A 81 2.70 -1.07 -9.67
N GLU A 82 3.15 -0.85 -10.91
CA GLU A 82 4.38 -1.44 -11.45
C GLU A 82 5.61 -1.00 -10.65
N ILE A 83 5.69 0.28 -10.26
CA ILE A 83 6.77 0.79 -9.39
C ILE A 83 6.78 0.04 -8.04
N VAL A 84 5.61 -0.09 -7.41
CA VAL A 84 5.49 -0.78 -6.11
C VAL A 84 5.90 -2.25 -6.25
N VAL A 85 5.34 -2.97 -7.22
CA VAL A 85 5.64 -4.40 -7.41
C VAL A 85 7.12 -4.60 -7.80
N LYS A 86 7.68 -3.74 -8.65
CA LYS A 86 9.11 -3.80 -8.99
C LYS A 86 9.98 -3.66 -7.74
N ARG A 87 9.73 -2.67 -6.88
CA ARG A 87 10.53 -2.48 -5.67
C ARG A 87 10.46 -3.69 -4.75
N LEU A 88 9.27 -4.29 -4.57
CA LEU A 88 9.11 -5.52 -3.79
C LEU A 88 9.88 -6.71 -4.39
N ARG A 89 9.89 -6.85 -5.73
CA ARG A 89 10.70 -7.86 -6.42
C ARG A 89 12.19 -7.63 -6.22
N ASP A 90 12.64 -6.38 -6.29
CA ASP A 90 14.05 -6.03 -6.12
C ASP A 90 14.52 -6.47 -4.73
N VAL A 91 13.72 -6.23 -3.67
CA VAL A 91 14.03 -6.71 -2.31
C VAL A 91 14.13 -8.24 -2.24
N GLU A 92 13.16 -8.99 -2.79
CA GLU A 92 13.25 -10.47 -2.81
C GLU A 92 14.45 -10.97 -3.63
N ALA A 93 14.82 -10.28 -4.71
CA ALA A 93 15.96 -10.65 -5.54
C ALA A 93 17.31 -10.37 -4.87
N GLU A 94 17.33 -9.48 -3.88
CA GLU A 94 18.48 -9.15 -3.04
C GLU A 94 18.54 -10.02 -1.77
N ASP A 95 17.70 -11.07 -1.67
CA ASP A 95 17.50 -11.92 -0.50
C ASP A 95 17.17 -11.11 0.78
N GLY A 96 16.50 -9.97 0.60
CA GLY A 96 16.09 -9.08 1.70
C GLY A 96 15.04 -9.72 2.60
N ASP A 97 15.02 -9.28 3.86
CA ASP A 97 14.13 -9.83 4.89
C ASP A 97 12.87 -8.97 5.11
N LEU A 98 12.14 -9.26 6.19
CA LEU A 98 10.95 -8.51 6.57
C LEU A 98 11.25 -7.01 6.77
N ASP A 99 12.38 -6.66 7.40
CA ASP A 99 12.72 -5.27 7.68
C ASP A 99 12.98 -4.52 6.37
N ASP A 100 13.64 -5.16 5.39
CA ASP A 100 13.85 -4.59 4.05
C ASP A 100 12.52 -4.35 3.30
N ILE A 101 11.57 -5.29 3.39
CA ILE A 101 10.23 -5.13 2.81
C ILE A 101 9.49 -3.97 3.47
N VAL A 102 9.56 -3.87 4.80
CA VAL A 102 8.91 -2.78 5.55
C VAL A 102 9.53 -1.43 5.21
N ASP A 103 10.85 -1.35 5.06
CA ASP A 103 11.53 -0.13 4.68
C ASP A 103 11.22 0.29 3.23
N ALA A 104 11.14 -0.67 2.30
CA ALA A 104 10.65 -0.41 0.95
C ALA A 104 9.20 0.13 0.95
N LEU A 105 8.31 -0.45 1.76
CA LEU A 105 6.95 0.05 1.91
C LEU A 105 6.93 1.46 2.52
N LYS A 106 7.72 1.74 3.56
CA LYS A 106 7.83 3.10 4.15
C LYS A 106 8.28 4.12 3.11
N GLU A 107 9.27 3.78 2.29
CA GLU A 107 9.75 4.65 1.20
C GLU A 107 8.63 4.98 0.20
N LEU A 108 7.95 3.95 -0.30
CA LEU A 108 6.84 4.08 -1.25
C LEU A 108 5.64 4.84 -0.66
N GLY A 109 5.30 4.57 0.60
CA GLY A 109 4.28 5.28 1.35
C GLY A 109 4.64 6.75 1.53
N GLY A 110 5.90 7.06 1.85
CA GLY A 110 6.41 8.42 1.93
C GLY A 110 6.28 9.17 0.59
N LEU A 111 6.52 8.51 -0.54
CA LEU A 111 6.27 9.09 -1.87
C LEU A 111 4.78 9.35 -2.13
N ALA A 112 3.90 8.43 -1.72
CA ALA A 112 2.45 8.60 -1.88
C ALA A 112 1.88 9.75 -1.01
N SER A 113 2.37 9.88 0.22
CA SER A 113 1.89 10.87 1.20
C SER A 113 2.19 12.33 0.85
N ARG A 114 3.19 12.58 0.00
CA ARG A 114 3.69 13.92 -0.38
C ARG A 114 3.06 14.50 -1.66
N ARG A 115 2.10 13.80 -2.26
CA ARG A 115 1.47 14.23 -3.53
C ARG A 115 0.39 15.30 -3.36
#